data_AF-A0AAV8XWV9-F1
#
_entry.id   AF-A0AAV8XWV9-F1
#
_cell.length_a   1.000
_cell.length_b   1.000
_cell.length_c   1.000
_cell.angle_alpha   90.00
_cell.angle_beta   90.00
_cell.angle_gamma   90.00
#
_symmetry.space_group_name_H-M   'P 1'
#
loop_
_entity.id
_entity.type
_entity.pdbx_description
1 polymer ?
#
loop_
_entity_poly.entity_id
_entity_poly.type
_entity_poly.pdbx_seq_one_letter_code
_entity_poly.pdbx_strand_id
1 'polypeptide(L)'
;MIGYGDRARTQCEVVRLFRETHPDLPPLNQGTISKIEAQYREIGHVRKVPSKRQAVVDDDSKLNLLLALEENPITPARQLARDNAQFNKYHR
;
A
#
# COMPACT_ATOMS: atom_id res chain seq x y z
N MET A 1 2.84 11.12 -22.09
CA MET A 1 3.40 12.46 -22.33
C MET A 1 3.28 13.20 -21.01
N ILE A 2 4.43 13.54 -20.39
CA ILE A 2 4.47 14.27 -19.12
C ILE A 2 4.79 15.72 -19.47
N GLY A 3 3.82 16.61 -19.36
CA GLY A 3 3.96 18.03 -19.67
C GLY A 3 3.20 18.89 -18.67
N TYR A 4 3.76 20.05 -18.35
CA TYR A 4 3.06 21.16 -17.69
C TYR A 4 2.44 22.02 -18.81
N GLY A 5 1.10 22.07 -18.90
CA GLY A 5 0.36 22.78 -19.95
C GLY A 5 0.24 22.04 -21.29
N ASP A 6 0.00 22.77 -22.38
CA ASP A 6 -0.28 22.23 -23.73
C ASP A 6 0.93 21.64 -24.47
N ARG A 7 2.14 21.74 -23.89
CA ARG A 7 3.35 21.19 -24.51
C ARG A 7 3.68 19.84 -23.93
N ALA A 8 3.46 18.84 -24.75
CA ALA A 8 3.77 17.49 -24.41
C ALA A 8 5.26 17.21 -24.70
N ARG A 9 6.04 16.98 -23.64
CA ARG A 9 7.50 16.81 -23.68
C ARG A 9 7.89 15.34 -23.81
N THR A 10 9.04 15.12 -24.44
CA THR A 10 9.69 13.81 -24.50
C THR A 10 10.34 13.45 -23.16
N GLN A 11 10.55 12.17 -22.90
CA GLN A 11 11.15 11.72 -21.63
C GLN A 11 12.56 12.31 -21.42
N CYS A 12 13.36 12.45 -22.49
CA CYS A 12 14.69 13.06 -22.43
C CYS A 12 14.65 14.52 -22.00
N GLU A 13 13.70 15.31 -22.51
CA GLU A 13 13.52 16.70 -22.11
C GLU A 13 13.12 16.82 -20.65
N VAL A 14 12.29 15.91 -20.14
CA VAL A 14 11.90 15.90 -18.73
C VAL A 14 13.11 15.57 -17.84
N VAL A 15 13.98 14.63 -18.23
CA VAL A 15 15.24 14.38 -17.49
C VAL A 15 16.09 15.65 -17.44
N ARG A 16 16.29 16.31 -18.59
CA ARG A 16 17.13 17.50 -18.68
C ARG A 16 16.58 18.63 -17.80
N LEU A 17 15.29 18.90 -17.91
CA LEU A 17 14.62 19.93 -17.11
C LEU A 17 14.65 19.61 -15.61
N PHE A 18 14.48 18.34 -15.22
CA PHE A 18 14.55 17.95 -13.82
C PHE A 18 15.94 18.22 -13.23
N ARG A 19 17.00 17.94 -13.99
CA ARG A 19 18.38 18.27 -13.58
C ARG A 19 18.63 19.77 -13.50
N GLU A 20 18.10 20.55 -14.45
CA GLU A 20 18.22 22.02 -14.45
C GLU A 20 17.49 22.66 -13.26
N THR A 21 16.32 22.14 -12.89
CA THR A 21 15.46 22.72 -11.85
C THR A 21 15.79 22.22 -10.44
N HIS A 22 16.37 21.02 -10.32
CA HIS A 22 16.69 20.40 -9.04
C HIS A 22 18.13 19.87 -9.06
N PRO A 23 19.13 20.78 -9.10
CA PRO A 23 20.54 20.39 -9.22
C PRO A 23 21.07 19.63 -8.00
N ASP A 24 20.46 19.85 -6.83
CA ASP A 24 20.87 19.22 -5.56
C ASP A 24 20.38 17.77 -5.41
N LEU A 25 19.45 17.34 -6.27
CA LEU A 25 18.89 15.99 -6.23
C LEU A 25 19.69 15.00 -7.09
N PRO A 26 19.67 13.70 -6.74
CA PRO A 26 20.27 12.68 -7.58
C PRO A 26 19.71 12.72 -9.00
N PRO A 27 20.55 12.54 -10.02
CA PRO A 27 20.11 12.60 -11.40
C PRO A 27 19.07 11.51 -11.68
N LEU A 28 17.93 11.94 -12.21
CA LEU A 28 16.91 11.00 -12.68
C LEU A 28 17.35 10.34 -13.99
N ASN A 29 17.00 9.06 -14.16
CA ASN A 29 17.18 8.33 -15.41
C ASN A 29 15.87 8.31 -16.22
N GLN A 30 16.00 8.23 -17.55
CA GLN A 30 14.85 8.14 -18.45
C GLN A 30 13.93 6.96 -18.11
N GLY A 31 14.49 5.81 -17.74
CA GLY A 31 13.70 4.64 -17.31
C GLY A 31 12.82 4.90 -16.09
N THR A 32 13.25 5.78 -15.17
CA THR A 32 12.45 6.19 -14.01
C THR A 32 11.24 7.01 -14.47
N ILE A 33 11.43 7.93 -15.41
CA ILE A 33 10.35 8.73 -15.99
C ILE A 33 9.38 7.85 -16.75
N SER A 34 9.88 6.88 -17.53
CA SER A 34 9.03 5.92 -18.24
C SER A 34 8.17 5.07 -17.31
N LYS A 35 8.72 4.63 -16.16
CA LYS A 35 7.95 3.89 -15.14
C LYS A 35 6.88 4.74 -14.49
N ILE A 36 7.22 5.98 -14.14
CA ILE A 36 6.28 6.95 -13.57
C ILE A 36 5.15 7.25 -14.56
N GLU A 37 5.48 7.43 -15.84
CA GLU A 37 4.52 7.65 -16.91
C GLU A 37 3.57 6.45 -17.06
N ALA A 38 4.12 5.24 -17.13
CA ALA A 38 3.34 4.01 -17.24
C ALA A 38 2.37 3.87 -16.05
N GLN A 39 2.87 4.05 -14.82
CA GLN A 39 2.05 4.00 -13.61
C GLN A 39 0.93 5.06 -13.63
N TYR A 40 1.23 6.28 -14.06
CA TYR A 40 0.22 7.33 -14.17
C TYR A 40 -0.84 7.00 -15.22
N ARG A 41 -0.45 6.42 -16.37
CA ARG A 41 -1.41 6.01 -17.41
C ARG A 41 -2.31 4.87 -16.96
N GLU A 42 -1.78 3.95 -16.15
CA GLU A 42 -2.51 2.78 -15.67
C GLU A 42 -3.44 3.12 -14.50
N ILE A 43 -2.94 3.84 -13.48
CA ILE A 43 -3.61 4.04 -12.20
C ILE A 43 -4.21 5.46 -12.08
N GLY A 44 -3.82 6.39 -12.96
CA GLY A 44 -4.24 7.79 -12.90
C GLY A 44 -3.49 8.64 -11.85
N HIS A 45 -2.55 8.04 -11.10
CA HIS A 45 -1.73 8.76 -10.12
C HIS A 45 -0.33 8.15 -9.93
N VAL A 46 0.63 8.99 -9.55
CA VAL A 46 2.03 8.57 -9.30
C VAL A 46 2.25 8.11 -7.85
N ARG A 47 1.36 8.48 -6.92
CA ARG A 47 1.50 8.14 -5.50
C ARG A 47 1.41 6.62 -5.31
N LYS A 48 2.37 6.03 -4.58
CA LYS A 48 2.26 4.63 -4.18
C LYS A 48 1.11 4.49 -3.19
N VAL A 49 0.11 3.67 -3.52
CA VAL A 49 -0.94 3.30 -2.57
C VAL A 49 -0.29 2.39 -1.52
N PRO A 50 -0.38 2.70 -0.22
CA PRO A 50 0.09 1.78 0.80
C PRO A 50 -0.70 0.47 0.65
N SER A 51 0.01 -0.63 0.39
CA SER A 51 -0.55 -1.98 0.42
C SER A 51 -1.08 -2.21 1.84
N LYS A 52 -2.40 -2.10 2.03
CA LYS A 52 -3.05 -2.64 3.22
C LYS A 52 -2.99 -4.15 3.09
N ARG A 53 -1.91 -4.77 3.57
CA ARG A 53 -1.91 -6.21 3.84
C ARG A 53 -2.99 -6.44 4.90
N GLN A 54 -4.16 -6.88 4.47
CA GLN A 54 -5.15 -7.41 5.40
C GLN A 54 -4.57 -8.71 5.94
N ALA A 55 -4.47 -8.81 7.28
CA ALA A 55 -4.17 -10.08 7.88
C ALA A 55 -5.30 -11.04 7.52
N VAL A 56 -4.98 -12.11 6.79
CA VAL A 56 -5.95 -13.17 6.50
C VAL A 56 -6.20 -13.89 7.81
N VAL A 57 -7.35 -13.64 8.41
CA VAL A 57 -7.82 -14.39 9.58
C VAL A 57 -8.57 -15.60 9.05
N ASP A 58 -8.14 -16.78 9.52
CA ASP A 58 -8.75 -18.06 9.21
C ASP A 58 -10.20 -18.14 9.72
N ASP A 59 -11.06 -18.87 9.01
CA ASP A 59 -12.50 -18.88 9.31
C ASP A 59 -12.82 -19.57 10.64
N ASP A 60 -12.04 -20.59 11.05
CA ASP A 60 -12.20 -21.24 12.35
C ASP A 60 -11.88 -20.27 13.49
N SER A 61 -10.89 -19.40 13.30
CA SER A 61 -10.54 -18.37 14.27
C SER A 61 -11.62 -17.30 14.41
N LYS A 62 -12.35 -16.99 13.33
CA LYS A 62 -13.51 -16.09 13.39
C LYS A 62 -14.67 -16.74 14.11
N LEU A 63 -14.95 -18.01 13.81
CA LEU A 63 -16.04 -18.77 14.43
C LEU A 63 -15.84 -18.89 15.94
N ASN A 64 -14.65 -19.27 16.39
CA ASN A 64 -14.33 -19.37 17.82
C ASN A 64 -14.49 -18.05 18.57
N LEU A 65 -14.16 -16.93 17.91
CA LEU A 65 -14.35 -15.61 18.50
C LEU A 65 -15.83 -15.22 18.62
N LEU A 66 -16.65 -15.57 17.63
CA LEU A 66 -18.09 -15.32 17.66
C LEU A 66 -18.78 -16.16 18.73
N LEU A 67 -18.41 -17.43 18.86
CA LEU A 67 -18.89 -18.31 19.93
C LEU A 67 -18.54 -17.75 21.31
N ALA A 68 -17.29 -17.33 21.50
CA ALA A 68 -16.85 -16.76 22.78
C ALA A 68 -17.56 -15.44 23.14
N LEU A 69 -17.96 -14.65 22.13
CA LEU A 69 -18.76 -13.43 22.32
C LEU A 69 -20.21 -13.74 22.70
N GLU A 70 -20.78 -14.80 22.11
CA GLU A 70 -22.13 -15.27 22.46
C GLU A 70 -22.18 -15.81 23.89
N GLU A 71 -21.18 -16.61 24.28
CA GLU A 71 -21.08 -17.19 25.62
C GLU A 71 -20.83 -16.12 26.70
N ASN A 72 -20.06 -15.08 26.39
CA ASN A 72 -19.69 -14.02 27.34
C ASN A 72 -19.75 -12.62 26.70
N PRO A 73 -20.96 -12.03 26.55
CA PRO A 73 -21.15 -10.77 25.82
C PRO A 73 -20.58 -9.54 26.54
N ILE A 74 -20.25 -9.67 27.83
CA ILE A 74 -19.68 -8.59 28.65
C ILE A 74 -18.17 -8.46 28.39
N THR A 75 -17.51 -9.53 27.93
CA THR A 75 -16.07 -9.52 27.68
C THR A 75 -15.79 -8.77 26.37
N PRO A 76 -14.89 -7.78 26.37
CA PRO A 76 -14.61 -7.03 25.16
C PRO A 76 -14.01 -7.95 24.09
N ALA A 77 -14.52 -7.87 22.86
CA ALA A 77 -14.07 -8.67 21.72
C ALA A 77 -12.54 -8.66 21.51
N ARG A 78 -11.88 -7.54 21.86
CA ARG A 78 -10.42 -7.40 21.80
C ARG A 78 -9.67 -8.32 22.78
N GLN A 79 -10.25 -8.59 23.94
CA GLN A 79 -9.69 -9.51 24.93
C GLN A 79 -9.88 -10.96 24.46
N LEU A 80 -11.08 -11.31 24.02
CA LEU A 80 -11.38 -12.63 23.45
C LEU A 80 -10.51 -12.96 22.23
N ALA A 81 -10.22 -11.97 21.38
CA ALA A 81 -9.30 -12.12 20.26
C ALA A 81 -7.87 -12.44 20.70
N ARG A 82 -7.40 -11.84 21.80
CA ARG A 82 -6.06 -12.09 22.33
C ARG A 82 -5.96 -13.48 22.93
N ASP A 83 -6.97 -13.89 23.67
CA ASP A 83 -7.00 -15.19 24.35
C ASP A 83 -7.07 -16.33 23.33
N ASN A 84 -7.92 -16.20 22.30
CA ASN A 84 -7.98 -17.14 21.18
C ASN A 84 -6.68 -17.20 20.37
N ALA A 85 -6.05 -16.04 20.10
CA ALA A 85 -4.78 -16.00 19.36
C ALA A 85 -3.62 -16.64 20.14
N GLN A 86 -3.63 -16.56 21.47
CA GLN A 86 -2.66 -17.26 22.33
C GLN A 86 -2.92 -18.76 22.33
N PHE A 87 -4.16 -19.20 22.51
CA PHE A 87 -4.54 -20.62 22.50
C PHE A 87 -4.09 -21.33 21.21
N ASN A 88 -4.39 -20.74 20.04
CA ASN A 88 -4.01 -21.31 18.74
C ASN A 88 -2.50 -21.34 18.48
N LYS A 89 -1.71 -20.53 19.19
CA LYS A 89 -0.24 -20.50 19.04
C LYS A 89 0.43 -21.65 19.80
N TYR A 90 -0.18 -22.14 20.88
CA TYR A 90 0.39 -23.18 21.75
C TYR A 90 -0.15 -24.59 21.46
N HIS A 91 -1.18 -24.70 20.64
CA HIS A 91 -1.83 -25.97 20.28
C HIS A 91 -1.75 -26.32 18.78
N ARG A 92 -0.76 -25.75 18.08
CA ARG A 92 -0.39 -26.15 16.70
C ARG A 92 0.73 -27.18 16.69
#